data_AF-A0A9P5AFN1-F1
#
_entry.id   AF-A0A9P5AFN1-F1
#
_cell.length_a   1.000
_cell.length_b   1.000
_cell.length_c   1.000
_cell.angle_alpha   90.00
_cell.angle_beta   90.00
_cell.angle_gamma   90.00
#
_symmetry.space_group_name_H-M   'P 1'
#
loop_
_entity.id
_entity.type
_entity.pdbx_description
1 polymer ?
#
loop_
_entity_poly.entity_id
_entity_poly.type
_entity_poly.pdbx_seq_one_letter_code
_entity_poly.pdbx_strand_id
1 'polypeptide(L)'
;MGIWIVLRSPVPKTSAVVNAVLAALWAAGYGLLINAMEPTILIPCTMRRWGNDRGILVCGLYKTLLAAGGTGLLSCIAMVVVDVMAARRLGRRMLGSTEREKLLSKLGGETEYAPVWAGQSTTPAGLEPTRDEQVMH
;
A
#
# COMPACT_ATOMS: atom_id res chain seq x y z
N MET A 1 17.31 -1.06 -25.29
CA MET A 1 17.89 -0.67 -24.00
C MET A 1 16.78 -0.72 -22.96
N GLY A 2 16.55 -1.90 -22.37
CA GLY A 2 15.50 -2.09 -21.38
C GLY A 2 15.99 -1.67 -20.01
N ILE A 3 15.46 -0.57 -19.49
CA ILE A 3 15.66 -0.16 -18.10
C ILE A 3 14.88 -1.17 -17.26
N TRP A 4 15.56 -2.23 -16.82
CA TRP A 4 15.04 -3.11 -15.77
C TRP A 4 15.09 -2.31 -14.47
N ILE A 5 14.04 -1.55 -14.21
CA ILE A 5 13.80 -0.99 -12.88
C ILE A 5 13.52 -2.19 -11.99
N VAL A 6 14.58 -2.72 -11.38
CA VAL A 6 14.46 -3.65 -10.26
C VAL A 6 13.81 -2.83 -9.15
N LEU A 7 12.46 -2.82 -9.13
CA LEU A 7 11.69 -2.36 -7.97
C LEU A 7 11.99 -3.35 -6.85
N ARG A 8 13.14 -3.17 -6.19
CA ARG A 8 13.39 -3.66 -4.85
C ARG A 8 12.28 -3.02 -4.01
N SER A 9 11.28 -3.81 -3.62
CA SER A 9 10.20 -3.33 -2.78
C SER A 9 10.82 -2.59 -1.58
N PRO A 10 10.49 -1.31 -1.37
CA PRO A 10 11.03 -0.59 -0.24
C PRO A 10 10.64 -1.35 1.03
N VAL A 11 11.59 -1.53 1.93
CA VAL A 11 11.31 -2.10 3.25
C VAL A 11 10.10 -1.36 3.84
N PRO A 12 9.07 -2.08 4.32
CA PRO A 12 7.76 -1.48 4.64
C PRO A 12 7.84 -0.32 5.65
N LYS A 13 8.94 -0.23 6.39
CA LYS A 13 9.23 0.84 7.34
C LYS A 13 9.65 2.15 6.66
N THR A 14 10.48 2.12 5.62
CA THR A 14 10.96 3.36 4.97
C THR A 14 9.87 4.01 4.12
N SER A 15 9.05 3.21 3.43
CA SER A 15 7.90 3.70 2.69
C SER A 15 6.91 4.42 3.61
N ALA A 16 6.58 3.81 4.75
CA ALA A 16 5.65 4.40 5.71
C ALA A 16 6.16 5.74 6.27
N VAL A 17 7.46 5.86 6.55
CA VAL A 17 8.05 7.11 7.04
C VAL A 17 8.00 8.20 5.98
N VAL A 18 8.39 7.90 4.75
CA VAL A 18 8.37 8.88 3.64
C VAL A 18 6.95 9.36 3.36
N ASN A 19 5.98 8.45 3.32
CA ASN A 19 4.58 8.78 3.12
C ASN A 19 4.01 9.61 4.27
N ALA A 20 4.38 9.31 5.51
CA ALA A 20 3.98 10.09 6.68
C ALA A 20 4.54 11.52 6.66
N VAL A 21 5.81 11.69 6.31
CA VAL A 21 6.43 13.02 6.17
C VAL A 21 5.77 13.80 5.03
N LEU A 22 5.53 13.16 3.89
CA LEU A 22 4.84 13.78 2.76
C LEU A 22 3.42 14.22 3.15
N ALA A 23 2.68 13.38 3.86
CA ALA A 23 1.34 13.70 4.36
C ALA A 23 1.35 14.88 5.35
N ALA A 24 2.35 14.94 6.25
CA ALA A 24 2.50 16.04 7.19
C ALA A 24 2.82 17.36 6.49
N LEU A 25 3.75 17.35 5.53
CA LEU A 25 4.06 18.53 4.71
C LEU A 25 2.85 18.99 3.90
N TRP A 26 2.08 18.05 3.35
CA TRP A 26 0.83 18.35 2.65
C TRP A 26 -0.20 19.00 3.56
N ALA A 27 -0.44 18.44 4.75
CA ALA A 27 -1.38 18.98 5.71
C ALA A 27 -0.98 20.39 6.17
N ALA A 28 0.32 20.61 6.42
CA ALA A 28 0.85 21.93 6.79
C ALA A 28 0.68 22.96 5.67
N GLY A 29 1.03 22.60 4.42
CA GLY A 29 0.88 23.49 3.26
C GLY A 29 -0.58 23.82 2.96
N TYR A 30 -1.46 22.82 3.03
CA TYR A 30 -2.89 23.02 2.81
C TYR A 30 -3.56 23.81 3.94
N GLY A 31 -3.17 23.56 5.20
CA GLY A 31 -3.64 24.34 6.34
C GLY A 31 -3.22 25.80 6.27
N LEU A 32 -1.97 26.08 5.87
CA LEU A 32 -1.49 27.44 5.63
C LEU A 32 -2.26 28.13 4.50
N LEU A 33 -2.58 27.40 3.43
CA LEU A 33 -3.40 27.89 2.32
C LEU A 33 -4.82 28.25 2.79
N ILE A 34 -5.46 27.39 3.59
CA ILE A 34 -6.79 27.67 4.17
C ILE A 34 -6.74 28.93 5.03
N ASN A 35 -5.75 29.04 5.91
CA ASN A 35 -5.59 30.18 6.81
C ASN A 35 -5.38 31.49 6.02
N ALA A 36 -4.59 31.47 4.95
CA ALA A 36 -4.37 32.63 4.10
C ALA A 36 -5.64 33.06 3.33
N MET A 37 -6.52 32.10 3.02
CA MET A 37 -7.70 32.31 2.16
C MET A 37 -9.03 32.31 2.94
N GLU A 38 -8.99 32.17 4.26
CA GLU A 38 -10.15 32.12 5.16
C GLU A 38 -11.24 33.18 4.84
N PRO A 39 -10.91 34.47 4.69
CA PRO A 39 -11.94 35.48 4.44
C PRO A 39 -12.58 35.37 3.04
N THR A 40 -11.91 34.74 2.07
CA THR A 40 -12.38 34.67 0.67
C THR A 40 -13.21 33.44 0.35
N ILE A 41 -13.01 32.33 1.07
CA ILE A 41 -13.68 31.03 0.78
C ILE A 41 -15.20 31.10 1.00
N LEU A 42 -15.64 31.88 1.99
CA LEU A 42 -17.03 32.01 2.40
C LEU A 42 -17.81 33.02 1.55
N ILE A 43 -17.14 33.80 0.71
CA ILE A 43 -17.75 34.89 -0.06
C ILE A 43 -18.05 34.41 -1.48
N PRO A 44 -19.27 34.60 -2.00
CA PRO A 44 -19.59 34.25 -3.38
C PRO A 44 -18.87 35.19 -4.37
N CYS A 45 -18.25 34.60 -5.41
CA CYS A 45 -17.59 35.33 -6.49
C CYS A 45 -18.63 36.05 -7.35
N THR A 46 -18.94 37.30 -6.99
CA THR A 46 -19.96 38.12 -7.66
C THR A 46 -19.43 39.52 -7.96
N MET A 47 -19.92 40.13 -9.03
CA MET A 47 -19.59 41.52 -9.40
C MET A 47 -19.84 42.51 -8.26
N ARG A 48 -20.88 42.29 -7.45
CA ARG A 48 -21.22 43.15 -6.30
C ARG A 48 -20.15 43.15 -5.20
N ARG A 49 -19.39 42.07 -5.06
CA ARG A 49 -18.34 41.91 -4.02
C ARG A 49 -16.95 42.24 -4.55
N TRP A 50 -16.66 41.89 -5.80
CA TRP A 50 -15.32 41.98 -6.39
C TRP A 50 -15.14 43.14 -7.37
N GLY A 51 -16.23 43.79 -7.80
CA GLY A 51 -16.24 45.04 -8.58
C GLY A 51 -15.69 44.97 -10.01
N ASN A 52 -15.01 43.88 -10.38
CA ASN A 52 -14.33 43.71 -11.66
C ASN A 52 -14.26 42.22 -12.03
N ASP A 53 -14.29 41.92 -13.33
CA ASP A 53 -14.10 40.58 -13.89
C ASP A 53 -12.79 39.92 -13.44
N ARG A 54 -11.71 40.69 -13.34
CA ARG A 54 -10.42 40.16 -12.85
C ARG A 54 -10.50 39.66 -11.41
N GLY A 55 -11.28 40.34 -10.56
CA GLY A 55 -11.48 39.92 -9.17
C GLY A 55 -12.28 38.61 -9.07
N ILE A 56 -13.27 38.44 -9.94
CA ILE A 56 -14.05 37.20 -10.03
C ILE A 56 -13.16 36.02 -10.45
N LEU A 57 -12.26 36.24 -11.42
CA LEU A 57 -11.34 35.20 -11.89
C LEU A 57 -10.37 34.75 -10.79
N VAL A 58 -9.83 35.69 -10.01
CA VAL A 58 -8.99 35.41 -8.84
C VAL A 58 -9.74 34.61 -7.77
N CYS A 59 -10.99 35.00 -7.48
CA CYS A 59 -11.86 34.26 -6.56
C CYS A 59 -12.10 32.80 -7.00
N GLY A 60 -12.35 32.60 -8.30
CA GLY A 60 -12.46 31.27 -8.88
C GLY A 60 -11.17 30.45 -8.74
N LEU A 61 -10.02 31.06 -9.04
CA LEU A 61 -8.71 30.42 -8.94
C LEU A 61 -8.38 29.96 -7.51
N TYR A 62 -8.70 30.77 -6.50
CA TYR A 62 -8.50 30.35 -5.11
C TYR A 62 -9.38 29.16 -4.74
N LYS A 63 -10.62 29.13 -5.24
CA LYS A 63 -11.53 28.01 -5.00
C LYS A 63 -11.07 26.72 -5.70
N THR A 64 -10.49 26.82 -6.89
CA THR A 64 -9.90 25.66 -7.58
C THR A 64 -8.64 25.18 -6.88
N LEU A 65 -7.77 26.08 -6.40
CA LEU A 65 -6.61 25.72 -5.58
C LEU A 65 -7.03 24.97 -4.31
N LEU A 66 -8.08 25.43 -3.64
CA LEU A 66 -8.62 24.77 -2.46
C LEU A 66 -9.11 23.36 -2.77
N ALA A 67 -9.88 23.19 -3.86
CA ALA A 67 -10.35 21.87 -4.28
C ALA A 67 -9.19 20.93 -4.65
N ALA A 68 -8.23 21.41 -5.44
CA ALA A 68 -7.05 20.65 -5.82
C ALA A 68 -6.24 20.24 -4.58
N GLY A 69 -6.01 21.17 -3.65
CA GLY A 69 -5.34 20.90 -2.38
C GLY A 69 -6.07 19.85 -1.53
N GLY A 70 -7.40 19.92 -1.47
CA GLY A 70 -8.23 18.93 -0.79
C GLY A 70 -8.11 17.53 -1.39
N THR A 71 -8.05 17.40 -2.72
CA THR A 71 -7.83 16.10 -3.37
C THR A 71 -6.44 15.53 -3.09
N GLY A 72 -5.41 16.39 -2.99
CA GLY A 72 -4.07 16.00 -2.58
C GLY A 72 -4.04 15.48 -1.14
N LEU A 73 -4.74 16.17 -0.22
CA LEU A 73 -4.90 15.72 1.16
C LEU A 73 -5.61 14.36 1.23
N LEU A 74 -6.67 14.17 0.44
CA LEU A 74 -7.41 12.90 0.38
C LEU A 74 -6.52 11.76 -0.11
N SER A 75 -5.67 12.02 -1.10
CA SER A 75 -4.67 11.07 -1.59
C SER A 75 -3.65 10.71 -0.51
N CYS A 76 -3.16 11.70 0.25
CA CYS A 76 -2.24 11.45 1.38
C CYS A 76 -2.89 10.57 2.46
N ILE A 77 -4.16 10.82 2.80
CA ILE A 77 -4.92 9.99 3.74
C ILE A 77 -4.99 8.54 3.24
N ALA A 78 -5.33 8.35 1.96
CA ALA A 78 -5.38 7.02 1.35
C ALA A 78 -4.03 6.30 1.45
N MET A 79 -2.93 7.03 1.23
CA MET A 79 -1.56 6.50 1.34
C MET A 79 -1.27 5.98 2.76
N VAL A 80 -1.58 6.77 3.78
CA VAL A 80 -1.43 6.37 5.19
C VAL A 80 -2.30 5.17 5.54
N VAL A 81 -3.54 5.13 5.03
CA VAL A 81 -4.44 3.99 5.24
C VAL A 81 -3.85 2.70 4.67
N VAL A 82 -3.31 2.75 3.45
CA VAL A 82 -2.66 1.60 2.82
C VAL A 82 -1.45 1.14 3.64
N ASP A 83 -0.63 2.06 4.14
CA ASP A 83 0.52 1.75 5.00
C ASP A 83 0.09 1.06 6.30
N VAL A 84 -0.97 1.56 6.97
CA VAL A 84 -1.54 0.94 8.18
C VAL A 84 -2.11 -0.45 7.88
N MET A 85 -2.81 -0.61 6.75
CA MET A 85 -3.35 -1.90 6.33
C MET A 85 -2.23 -2.91 6.03
N ALA A 86 -1.15 -2.48 5.38
CA ALA A 86 0.02 -3.31 5.11
C ALA A 86 0.72 -3.73 6.41
N ALA A 87 0.93 -2.79 7.34
CA ALA A 87 1.52 -3.07 8.65
C ALA A 87 0.68 -4.08 9.45
N ARG A 88 -0.65 -3.94 9.46
CA ARG A 88 -1.58 -4.88 10.11
C ARG A 88 -1.52 -6.27 9.48
N ARG A 89 -1.41 -6.37 8.15
CA ARG A 89 -1.29 -7.66 7.44
C ARG A 89 0.02 -8.37 7.77
N LEU A 90 1.13 -7.64 7.81
CA LEU A 90 2.44 -8.18 8.19
C LEU A 90 2.45 -8.65 9.65
N GLY A 91 1.88 -7.87 10.58
CA GLY A 91 1.77 -8.27 11.99
C GLY A 91 1.01 -9.59 12.19
N ARG A 92 -0.12 -9.78 11.50
CA ARG A 92 -0.88 -11.05 11.55
C ARG A 92 -0.10 -12.23 10.99
N ARG A 93 0.66 -12.04 9.92
CA ARG A 93 1.50 -13.09 9.33
C ARG A 93 2.66 -13.48 10.25
N MET A 94 3.31 -12.50 10.89
CA MET A 94 4.39 -12.75 11.84
C MET A 94 3.89 -13.52 13.07
N LEU A 95 2.75 -13.13 13.64
CA LEU A 95 2.16 -13.84 14.78
C LEU A 95 1.82 -15.30 14.42
N GLY A 96 1.25 -15.54 13.24
CA GLY A 96 1.00 -16.90 12.74
C GLY A 96 2.28 -17.70 12.47
N SER A 97 3.37 -17.04 12.06
CA SER A 97 4.68 -17.68 11.90
C SER A 97 5.26 -18.11 13.23
N THR A 98 5.25 -17.22 14.23
CA THR A 98 5.78 -17.52 15.57
C THR A 98 4.98 -18.63 16.27
N GLU A 99 3.66 -18.65 16.10
CA GLU A 99 2.82 -19.74 16.62
C GLU A 99 3.18 -21.08 15.95
N ARG A 100 3.38 -21.08 14.62
CA ARG A 100 3.83 -22.27 13.87
C ARG A 100 5.22 -22.73 14.31
N GLU A 101 6.18 -21.82 14.53
CA GLU A 101 7.51 -22.17 15.03
C GLU A 101 7.45 -22.81 16.43
N LYS A 102 6.60 -22.31 17.33
CA LYS A 102 6.37 -22.92 18.65
C LYS A 102 5.74 -24.30 18.57
N LEU A 103 4.82 -24.51 17.63
CA LEU A 103 4.24 -25.84 17.38
C LEU A 103 5.30 -26.79 16.83
N LEU A 104 6.08 -26.35 15.84
CA LEU A 104 7.19 -27.12 15.29
C LEU A 104 8.25 -27.44 16.37
N SER A 105 8.55 -26.53 17.28
CA SER A 105 9.49 -26.79 18.37
C SER A 105 8.93 -27.79 19.40
N LYS A 106 7.62 -27.78 19.65
CA LYS A 106 6.98 -28.79 20.52
C LYS A 106 6.96 -30.17 19.87
N LEU A 107 6.69 -30.25 18.57
CA LEU A 107 6.70 -31.49 17.79
C LEU A 107 8.13 -32.02 17.55
N GLY A 108 9.11 -31.13 17.40
CA GLY A 108 10.52 -31.45 17.25
C GLY A 108 11.22 -31.91 18.54
N GLY A 109 10.51 -31.93 19.67
CA GLY A 109 11.01 -32.55 20.91
C GLY A 109 10.93 -34.08 20.92
N GLU A 110 10.26 -34.70 19.94
CA GLU A 110 10.07 -36.17 19.90
C GLU A 110 10.51 -36.84 18.59
N THR A 111 11.13 -36.10 17.67
CA THR A 111 11.74 -36.70 16.48
C THR A 111 13.10 -36.09 16.19
N GLU A 112 14.12 -36.93 16.30
CA GLU A 112 15.44 -36.74 15.70
C GLU A 112 15.27 -36.48 14.20
N TYR A 113 15.41 -35.22 13.77
CA TYR A 113 15.26 -34.80 12.39
C TYR A 113 16.52 -35.14 11.59
N ALA A 114 16.42 -36.13 10.71
CA ALA A 114 17.27 -36.24 9.53
C ALA A 114 17.03 -35.02 8.61
N PRO A 115 18.07 -34.44 8.00
CA PRO A 115 17.91 -33.25 7.16
C PRO A 115 17.14 -33.53 5.86
N VAL A 116 16.17 -32.66 5.55
CA VAL A 116 15.35 -32.56 4.32
C VAL A 116 16.18 -32.10 3.11
N TRP A 117 17.40 -32.62 2.95
CA TRP A 117 18.21 -32.45 1.73
C TRP A 117 18.42 -33.78 0.98
N ALA A 118 17.89 -34.89 1.50
CA ALA A 118 17.85 -36.16 0.77
C ALA A 118 16.69 -36.16 -0.24
N GLY A 119 16.96 -35.66 -1.46
CA GLY A 119 16.21 -36.05 -2.65
C GLY A 119 15.00 -35.20 -3.01
N GLN A 120 15.22 -33.93 -3.39
CA GLN A 120 14.30 -33.27 -4.32
C GLN A 120 14.63 -33.73 -5.75
N SER A 121 14.17 -34.92 -6.13
CA SER A 121 13.88 -35.23 -7.54
C SER A 121 12.38 -35.10 -7.73
N THR A 122 11.96 -34.03 -8.37
CA THR A 122 10.60 -33.84 -8.85
C THR A 122 10.27 -34.94 -9.86
N THR A 123 9.55 -35.97 -9.43
CA THR A 123 8.82 -36.86 -10.33
C THR A 123 7.39 -36.98 -9.80
N PRO A 124 6.36 -36.50 -10.52
CA PRO A 124 4.98 -36.72 -10.11
C PRO A 124 4.68 -38.22 -10.21
N ALA A 125 4.49 -38.89 -9.08
CA ALA A 125 4.07 -40.27 -9.03
C ALA A 125 2.57 -40.36 -9.35
N GLY A 126 2.24 -41.15 -10.37
CA GLY A 126 0.99 -41.92 -10.36
C GLY A 126 -0.16 -41.42 -11.22
N LEU A 127 0.06 -41.32 -12.54
CA LEU A 127 -0.95 -41.86 -13.45
C LEU A 127 -0.71 -43.38 -13.44
N GLU A 128 -1.62 -44.12 -12.84
CA GLU A 128 -1.60 -45.58 -12.78
C GLU A 128 -2.11 -46.13 -14.13
N PRO A 129 -1.32 -46.85 -14.95
CA PRO A 129 -1.88 -47.65 -16.03
C PRO A 129 -2.23 -49.02 -15.47
N THR A 130 -3.53 -49.31 -15.48
CA THR A 130 -4.14 -50.61 -15.22
C THR A 130 -3.41 -51.72 -15.99
N ARG A 131 -2.82 -52.63 -15.22
CA ARG A 131 -2.31 -53.92 -15.69
C ARG A 131 -3.52 -54.84 -15.90
N ASP A 132 -4.21 -54.71 -17.03
CA ASP A 132 -5.21 -55.67 -17.54
C ASP A 132 -5.58 -55.35 -19.00
N GLU A 133 -4.63 -55.40 -19.93
CA GLU A 133 -4.92 -55.71 -21.35
C GLU A 133 -3.61 -55.81 -22.14
N GLN A 134 -3.14 -57.03 -22.42
CA GLN A 134 -2.57 -57.43 -23.71
C GLN A 134 -2.34 -58.94 -23.64
N VAL A 135 -3.47 -59.65 -23.66
CA VAL A 135 -3.56 -61.02 -24.14
C VAL A 135 -3.51 -60.92 -25.67
N MET A 136 -2.61 -61.69 -26.30
CA MET A 136 -2.82 -62.34 -27.61
C MET A 136 -2.91 -61.45 -28.85
N HIS A 137 -1.80 -61.32 -29.59
CA HIS A 137 -1.59 -61.88 -30.94
C HIS A 137 -0.27 -61.41 -31.55
#